data_AF-A0A100W689-F1
#
_entry.id   AF-A0A100W689-F1
#
_cell.length_a   1.000
_cell.length_b   1.000
_cell.length_c   1.000
_cell.angle_alpha   90.00
_cell.angle_beta   90.00
_cell.angle_gamma   90.00
#
_symmetry.space_group_name_H-M   'P 1'
#
loop_
_entity.id
_entity.type
_entity.pdbx_description
1 polymer ?
#
loop_
_entity_poly.entity_id
_entity_poly.type
_entity_poly.pdbx_seq_one_letter_code
_entity_poly.pdbx_strand_id
1 'polypeptide(L)'
;MTPGHPGRQATVMRSRITLAATAVLVAGMAALPGGALANVIDRTADAMVTDYVHTGWFPTFNLADAFIVTGAAILVVASWRASGTADTGIRA
;
A
#
# COMPACT_ATOMS: atom_id res chain seq x y z
N MET A 1 7.93 41.82 -16.41
CA MET A 1 7.34 40.46 -16.39
C MET A 1 7.49 39.92 -14.98
N THR A 2 6.42 39.97 -14.17
CA THR A 2 6.40 39.35 -12.84
C THR A 2 5.91 37.91 -12.96
N PRO A 3 6.60 36.91 -12.37
CA PRO A 3 6.14 35.53 -12.39
C PRO A 3 4.79 35.42 -11.67
N GLY A 4 3.78 34.87 -12.33
CA GLY A 4 2.46 34.64 -11.73
C GLY A 4 2.55 33.72 -10.52
N HIS A 5 2.05 34.17 -9.38
CA HIS A 5 1.94 33.36 -8.16
C HIS A 5 0.96 32.20 -8.41
N PRO A 6 1.34 30.92 -8.19
CA PRO A 6 0.42 29.81 -8.40
C PRO A 6 -0.82 29.99 -7.52
N GLY A 7 -2.00 29.93 -8.15
CA GLY A 7 -3.27 30.16 -7.46
C GLY A 7 -3.45 29.19 -6.29
N ARG A 8 -4.00 29.69 -5.18
CA ARG A 8 -4.25 28.97 -3.92
C ARG A 8 -4.83 27.55 -4.10
N GLN A 9 -5.61 27.35 -5.17
CA GLN A 9 -6.18 26.05 -5.54
C GLN A 9 -5.14 25.00 -5.98
N ALA A 10 -4.07 25.41 -6.66
CA ALA A 10 -2.99 24.52 -7.08
C ALA A 10 -2.22 23.95 -5.88
N THR A 11 -2.00 24.77 -4.84
CA THR A 11 -1.36 24.34 -3.59
C THR A 11 -2.25 23.38 -2.78
N VAL A 12 -3.55 23.66 -2.69
CA VAL A 12 -4.52 22.79 -1.99
C VAL A 12 -4.71 21.45 -2.71
N MET A 13 -4.75 21.43 -4.04
CA MET A 13 -4.83 20.18 -4.79
C MET A 13 -3.58 19.31 -4.59
N ARG A 14 -2.39 19.92 -4.63
CA ARG A 14 -1.11 19.24 -4.37
C ARG A 14 -1.05 18.65 -2.96
N SER A 15 -1.47 19.39 -1.94
CA SER A 15 -1.45 18.89 -0.56
C SER A 15 -2.37 17.69 -0.37
N ARG A 16 -3.55 17.70 -0.99
CA ARG A 16 -4.50 16.57 -0.95
C ARG A 16 -3.93 15.32 -1.60
N ILE A 17 -3.25 15.46 -2.74
CA ILE A 17 -2.61 14.34 -3.45
C ILE A 17 -1.46 13.76 -2.62
N THR A 18 -0.59 14.60 -2.04
CA THR A 18 0.51 14.14 -1.18
C THR A 18 -0.01 13.43 0.07
N LEU A 19 -1.02 13.98 0.74
CA LEU A 19 -1.62 13.35 1.93
C LEU A 19 -2.25 11.99 1.60
N ALA A 20 -2.98 11.90 0.47
CA ALA A 20 -3.56 10.64 0.02
C ALA A 20 -2.48 9.60 -0.32
N ALA A 21 -1.41 10.00 -1.00
CA ALA A 21 -0.29 9.10 -1.31
C ALA A 21 0.40 8.58 -0.04
N THR A 22 0.68 9.46 0.93
CA THR A 22 1.25 9.06 2.23
C THR A 22 0.31 8.13 2.98
N ALA A 23 -0.99 8.41 3.01
CA ALA A 23 -1.97 7.56 3.68
C ALA A 23 -2.01 6.14 3.07
N VAL A 24 -1.96 6.04 1.74
CA VAL A 24 -1.90 4.74 1.05
C VAL A 24 -0.62 3.98 1.40
N LEU A 25 0.54 4.65 1.43
CA LEU A 25 1.80 4.01 1.81
C LEU A 25 1.78 3.51 3.26
N VAL A 26 1.28 4.34 4.19
CA VAL A 26 1.13 3.96 5.59
C VAL A 26 0.19 2.77 5.73
N ALA A 27 -0.93 2.77 4.99
CA ALA A 27 -1.84 1.64 4.96
C ALA A 27 -1.16 0.37 4.45
N GLY A 28 -0.36 0.44 3.39
CA GLY A 28 0.40 -0.71 2.87
C GLY A 28 1.44 -1.23 3.88
N MET A 29 2.19 -0.32 4.50
CA MET A 29 3.19 -0.65 5.54
C MET A 29 2.56 -1.26 6.79
N ALA A 30 1.33 -0.90 7.13
CA ALA A 30 0.60 -1.49 8.26
C ALA A 30 -0.08 -2.82 7.89
N ALA A 31 -0.70 -2.89 6.70
CA ALA A 31 -1.49 -4.05 6.26
C ALA A 31 -0.67 -5.32 6.11
N LEU A 32 0.51 -5.23 5.48
CA LEU A 32 1.36 -6.41 5.24
C LEU A 32 1.78 -7.10 6.55
N PRO A 33 2.48 -6.43 7.49
CA PRO A 33 2.84 -7.05 8.76
C PRO A 33 1.62 -7.29 9.65
N GLY A 34 0.56 -6.48 9.54
CA GLY A 34 -0.69 -6.68 10.27
C GLY A 34 -1.38 -8.00 9.89
N GLY A 35 -1.45 -8.34 8.61
CA GLY A 35 -1.95 -9.62 8.14
C GLY A 35 -1.06 -10.78 8.57
N ALA A 36 0.27 -10.64 8.45
CA ALA A 36 1.19 -11.66 8.94
C ALA A 36 1.03 -11.93 10.45
N LEU A 37 0.89 -10.86 11.25
CA LEU A 37 0.65 -10.97 12.69
C LEU A 37 -0.70 -11.61 13.00
N ALA A 38 -1.76 -11.26 12.27
CA ALA A 38 -3.08 -11.88 12.44
C ALA A 38 -3.02 -13.41 12.22
N ASN A 39 -2.31 -13.85 11.17
CA ASN A 39 -2.09 -15.27 10.91
C ASN A 39 -1.23 -15.95 12.00
N VAL A 40 -0.31 -15.24 12.66
CA VAL A 40 0.44 -15.79 13.81
C VAL A 40 -0.45 -15.89 15.06
N ILE A 41 -1.30 -14.89 15.30
CA ILE A 41 -2.24 -14.90 16.43
C ILE A 41 -3.25 -16.03 16.28
N ASP A 42 -3.77 -16.26 15.08
CA ASP A 42 -4.75 -17.34 14.80
C ASP A 42 -4.18 -18.72 15.18
N ARG A 43 -2.89 -18.95 14.87
CA ARG A 43 -2.17 -20.18 15.23
C ARG A 43 -2.04 -20.43 16.72
N THR A 44 -2.31 -19.46 17.59
CA THR A 44 -2.10 -19.64 19.04
C THR A 44 -3.04 -20.66 19.67
N ALA A 45 -4.19 -20.94 19.03
CA ALA A 45 -5.16 -21.90 19.54
C ALA A 45 -4.80 -23.36 19.19
N ASP A 46 -4.47 -23.64 17.93
CA ASP A 46 -4.35 -25.00 17.40
C ASP A 46 -3.19 -25.21 16.40
N ALA A 47 -2.30 -24.22 16.28
CA ALA A 47 -1.19 -24.16 15.33
C ALA A 47 -1.61 -24.11 13.84
N MET A 48 -2.89 -23.86 13.55
CA MET A 48 -3.43 -23.76 12.19
C MET A 48 -3.80 -22.31 11.83
N VAL A 49 -4.07 -22.08 10.55
CA VAL A 49 -4.69 -20.84 10.06
C VAL A 49 -6.08 -21.18 9.57
N THR A 50 -7.05 -20.37 9.97
CA THR A 50 -8.46 -20.50 9.62
C THR A 50 -8.72 -19.83 8.28
N ASP A 51 -8.84 -20.64 7.23
CA ASP A 51 -9.26 -20.21 5.90
C ASP A 51 -10.78 -20.33 5.74
N TYR A 52 -11.43 -19.28 5.22
CA TYR A 52 -12.90 -19.23 5.15
C TYR A 52 -13.47 -18.62 3.88
N VAL A 53 -12.66 -17.98 3.03
CA VAL A 53 -13.12 -17.43 1.74
C VAL A 53 -12.85 -18.44 0.64
N HIS A 54 -13.92 -19.03 0.10
CA HIS A 54 -13.84 -20.05 -0.95
C HIS A 54 -14.46 -19.56 -2.26
N THR A 55 -13.73 -19.71 -3.37
CA THR A 55 -14.15 -19.24 -4.71
C THR A 55 -14.35 -20.37 -5.72
N GLY A 56 -14.04 -21.61 -5.34
CA GLY A 56 -14.16 -22.81 -6.17
C GLY A 56 -12.94 -23.13 -7.04
N TRP A 57 -12.29 -22.13 -7.63
CA TRP A 57 -11.16 -22.33 -8.56
C TRP A 57 -9.80 -21.89 -7.99
N PHE A 58 -9.80 -21.01 -6.99
CA PHE A 58 -8.61 -20.52 -6.30
C PHE A 58 -8.54 -21.14 -4.89
N PRO A 59 -7.33 -21.37 -4.32
CA PRO A 59 -7.18 -21.82 -2.94
C PRO A 59 -8.01 -20.96 -1.97
N THR A 60 -8.60 -21.61 -0.96
CA THR A 60 -9.30 -20.90 0.11
C THR A 60 -8.30 -20.00 0.84
N PHE A 61 -8.73 -18.80 1.24
CA PHE A 61 -7.88 -17.83 1.92
C PHE A 61 -8.66 -17.11 3.02
N ASN A 62 -7.99 -16.27 3.79
CA ASN A 62 -8.60 -15.45 4.83
C ASN A 62 -8.34 -13.94 4.63
N LEU A 63 -8.90 -13.11 5.52
CA LEU A 63 -8.70 -11.66 5.47
C LEU A 63 -7.23 -11.25 5.71
N ALA A 64 -6.48 -12.02 6.49
CA ALA A 64 -5.07 -11.75 6.74
C ALA A 64 -4.24 -11.89 5.45
N ASP A 65 -4.52 -12.90 4.62
CA ASP A 65 -3.90 -13.06 3.31
C ASP A 65 -4.23 -11.89 2.38
N ALA A 66 -5.47 -11.41 2.40
CA ALA A 66 -5.87 -10.23 1.63
C ALA A 66 -5.10 -8.97 2.06
N PHE A 67 -4.85 -8.79 3.36
CA PHE A 67 -4.02 -7.69 3.87
C PHE A 67 -2.55 -7.84 3.50
N ILE A 68 -2.00 -9.06 3.53
CA ILE A 68 -0.63 -9.33 3.07
C ILE A 68 -0.49 -8.98 1.59
N VAL A 69 -1.37 -9.50 0.74
CA VAL A 69 -1.30 -9.29 -0.72
C VAL A 69 -1.53 -7.83 -1.08
N THR A 70 -2.54 -7.18 -0.49
CA THR A 70 -2.84 -5.77 -0.77
C THR A 70 -1.73 -4.86 -0.27
N GLY A 71 -1.23 -5.10 0.95
CA GLY A 71 -0.10 -4.35 1.50
C GLY A 71 1.17 -4.50 0.65
N ALA A 72 1.51 -5.73 0.26
CA ALA A 72 2.64 -6.00 -0.62
C ALA A 72 2.47 -5.32 -1.99
N ALA A 73 1.28 -5.39 -2.60
CA ALA A 73 0.99 -4.73 -3.87
C ALA A 73 1.18 -3.21 -3.79
N ILE A 74 0.71 -2.56 -2.72
CA ILE A 74 0.92 -1.13 -2.48
C ILE A 74 2.41 -0.80 -2.43
N LEU A 75 3.19 -1.57 -1.65
CA LEU A 75 4.62 -1.32 -1.48
C LEU A 75 5.40 -1.55 -2.79
N VAL A 76 5.10 -2.61 -3.53
CA VAL A 76 5.72 -2.89 -4.83
C VAL A 76 5.44 -1.76 -5.83
N VAL A 77 4.18 -1.32 -5.94
CA VAL A 77 3.81 -0.23 -6.84
C VAL A 77 4.48 1.08 -6.43
N ALA A 78 4.59 1.34 -5.13
CA ALA A 78 5.30 2.51 -4.60
C ALA A 78 6.79 2.48 -4.95
N SER A 79 7.45 1.34 -4.74
CA SER A 79 8.86 1.14 -5.08
C SER A 79 9.12 1.33 -6.57
N TRP A 80 8.29 0.74 -7.43
CA TRP A 80 8.41 0.93 -8.89
C TRP A 80 8.32 2.41 -9.28
N ARG A 81 7.34 3.13 -8.73
CA ARG A 81 7.18 4.57 -9.00
C ARG A 81 8.35 5.41 -8.52
N ALA A 82 8.96 5.06 -7.38
CA ALA A 82 10.14 5.73 -6.87
C ALA A 82 11.36 5.51 -7.80
N SER A 83 11.56 4.29 -8.30
CA SER A 83 12.67 3.96 -9.21
C SER A 83 12.62 4.75 -10.52
N GLY A 84 11.44 4.89 -11.15
CA GLY A 84 11.31 5.67 -12.39
C GLY A 84 11.62 7.17 -12.21
N THR A 85 11.42 7.70 -11.00
CA THR A 85 11.78 9.09 -10.68
C THR A 85 13.29 9.27 -10.53
N ALA A 86 13.97 8.28 -9.92
CA ALA A 86 15.42 8.31 -9.75
C ALA A 86 16.18 8.27 -11.08
N ASP A 87 15.74 7.45 -12.04
CA ASP A 87 16.35 7.36 -13.38
C ASP A 87 16.27 8.68 -14.16
N THR A 88 15.22 9.46 -13.94
CA THR A 88 15.07 10.78 -14.58
C THR A 88 16.07 11.79 -14.00
N GLY A 89 16.38 11.70 -12.71
CA GLY A 89 17.34 12.60 -12.04
C GLY A 89 18.80 12.28 -12.35
N ILE A 90 19.13 11.06 -12.75
CA ILE A 90 20.49 10.66 -13.16
C ILE A 90 20.83 11.09 -14.59
N ARG A 91 19.81 11.28 -15.44
CA ARG A 91 19.98 11.58 -16.89
C ARG A 91 19.90 13.08 -17.24
N ALA A 92 19.68 13.96 -16.26
CA ALA A 92 19.60 15.41 -16.43
C ALA A 92 20.90 16.08 -15.96
#